data_AF-X0T099-F1
#
_entry.id   AF-X0T099-F1
#
_cell.length_a   1.000
_cell.length_b   1.000
_cell.length_c   1.000
_cell.angle_alpha   90.00
_cell.angle_beta   90.00
_cell.angle_gamma   90.00
#
_symmetry.space_group_name_H-M   'P 1'
#
loop_
_entity.id
_entity.type
_entity.pdbx_description
1 polymer ?
#
loop_
_entity_poly.entity_id
_entity_poly.type
_entity_poly.pdbx_seq_one_letter_code
_entity_poly.pdbx_strand_id
1 'polypeptide(L)'
;DHATGQQAKTLAHELAHETLHQGKNREGLTRTVAELEAESVAYVVCTHFGLDVEVRASRYIALWDGDSKALRASLERISTTARALIDDIESVDGAKTLETRKAVA
;
A
#
# COMPACT_ATOMS: atom_id res chain seq x y z
N ASP A 1 1.87 5.35 -19.65
CA ASP A 1 0.81 6.38 -19.66
C ASP A 1 0.57 6.84 -18.23
N HIS A 2 0.77 8.13 -17.93
CA HIS A 2 0.79 8.64 -16.54
C HIS A 2 -0.58 8.49 -15.84
N ALA A 3 -1.67 8.46 -16.61
CA ALA A 3 -3.02 8.24 -16.11
C ALA A 3 -3.21 6.85 -15.48
N THR A 4 -2.63 5.80 -16.07
CA THR A 4 -2.75 4.42 -15.54
C THR A 4 -1.99 4.26 -14.23
N GLY A 5 -0.82 4.89 -14.10
CA GLY A 5 -0.05 4.89 -12.84
C GLY A 5 -0.82 5.54 -11.70
N GLN A 6 -1.48 6.68 -11.95
CA GLN A 6 -2.32 7.34 -10.95
C GLN A 6 -3.56 6.51 -10.58
N GLN A 7 -4.18 5.84 -11.55
CA GLN A 7 -5.32 4.94 -11.28
C GLN A 7 -4.90 3.75 -10.42
N ALA A 8 -3.78 3.11 -10.74
CA ALA A 8 -3.23 2.01 -9.95
C ALA A 8 -2.89 2.47 -8.51
N LYS A 9 -2.31 3.67 -8.36
CA LYS A 9 -2.05 4.28 -7.06
C LYS A 9 -3.31 4.46 -6.24
N THR A 10 -4.36 5.03 -6.83
CA THR A 10 -5.65 5.23 -6.14
C THR A 10 -6.22 3.88 -5.69
N LEU A 11 -6.22 2.86 -6.55
CA LEU A 11 -6.72 1.54 -6.18
C LEU A 11 -5.89 0.90 -5.06
N ALA A 12 -4.55 1.00 -5.13
CA ALA A 12 -3.67 0.51 -4.08
C ALA A 12 -3.88 1.25 -2.76
N HIS A 13 -4.18 2.55 -2.80
CA HIS A 13 -4.51 3.37 -1.63
C HIS A 13 -5.79 2.89 -0.95
N GLU A 14 -6.88 2.70 -1.71
CA GLU A 14 -8.14 2.19 -1.16
C GLU A 14 -8.00 0.76 -0.60
N LEU A 15 -7.25 -0.11 -1.30
CA LEU A 15 -6.98 -1.46 -0.82
C LEU A 15 -6.13 -1.47 0.45
N ALA A 16 -5.16 -0.55 0.55
CA ALA A 16 -4.39 -0.35 1.76
C ALA A 16 -5.27 0.12 2.92
N HIS A 17 -6.23 1.03 2.68
CA HIS A 17 -7.19 1.42 3.70
C HIS A 17 -8.01 0.25 4.21
N GLU A 18 -8.53 -0.57 3.30
CA GLU A 18 -9.29 -1.76 3.66
C GLU A 18 -8.42 -2.76 4.42
N THR A 19 -7.15 -2.94 4.05
CA THR A 19 -6.29 -3.93 4.73
C THR A 19 -5.79 -3.44 6.10
N LEU A 20 -5.44 -2.16 6.23
CA LEU A 20 -4.89 -1.57 7.45
C LEU A 20 -5.95 -1.25 8.50
N HIS A 21 -7.10 -0.71 8.08
CA HIS A 21 -7.98 0.08 8.95
C HIS A 21 -9.37 -0.54 9.14
N GLN A 22 -9.44 -1.87 9.26
CA GLN A 22 -10.67 -2.58 9.60
C GLN A 22 -10.89 -2.71 11.11
N GLY A 23 -12.14 -2.51 11.53
CA GLY A 23 -12.58 -2.74 12.91
C GLY A 23 -11.67 -2.07 13.95
N LYS A 24 -11.14 -2.88 14.88
CA LYS A 24 -10.28 -2.41 15.97
C LYS A 24 -8.96 -1.78 15.51
N ASN A 25 -8.49 -2.10 14.30
CA ASN A 25 -7.23 -1.53 13.79
C ASN A 25 -7.36 -0.05 13.45
N ARG A 26 -8.58 0.46 13.30
CA ARG A 26 -8.86 1.89 13.11
C ARG A 26 -9.09 2.64 14.42
N GLU A 27 -9.43 1.95 15.50
CA GLU A 27 -9.72 2.57 16.78
C GLU A 27 -8.46 3.27 17.33
N GLY A 28 -8.58 4.55 17.66
CA GLY A 28 -7.47 5.35 18.20
C GLY A 28 -6.50 5.93 17.16
N LEU A 29 -6.63 5.59 15.87
CA LEU A 29 -5.85 6.24 14.81
C LEU A 29 -6.52 7.55 14.37
N THR A 30 -5.71 8.61 14.24
CA THR A 30 -6.19 9.84 13.62
C THR A 30 -6.35 9.62 12.11
N ARG A 31 -7.26 10.39 11.50
CA ARG A 31 -7.41 10.40 10.03
C ARG A 31 -6.08 10.68 9.34
N THR A 32 -5.28 11.61 9.87
CA THR A 32 -3.98 11.97 9.30
C THR A 32 -3.02 10.79 9.24
N VAL A 33 -2.96 9.99 10.32
CA VAL A 33 -2.12 8.79 10.36
C VAL A 33 -2.64 7.73 9.39
N ALA A 34 -3.96 7.48 9.40
CA ALA A 34 -4.56 6.48 8.50
C ALA A 34 -4.31 6.78 7.01
N GLU A 35 -4.49 8.04 6.61
CA GLU A 35 -4.23 8.50 5.23
C GLU A 35 -2.76 8.41 4.85
N LEU A 36 -1.85 8.73 5.79
CA LEU A 36 -0.42 8.61 5.55
C LEU A 36 0.01 7.15 5.37
N GLU A 37 -0.53 6.24 6.18
CA GLU A 37 -0.22 4.82 6.08
C GLU A 37 -0.70 4.25 4.75
N ALA A 38 -1.95 4.53 4.37
CA ALA A 38 -2.51 4.08 3.09
C ALA A 38 -1.73 4.64 1.90
N GLU A 39 -1.40 5.94 1.92
CA GLU A 39 -0.60 6.57 0.88
C GLU A 39 0.82 5.98 0.78
N SER A 40 1.43 5.67 1.94
CA SER A 40 2.77 5.05 1.99
C SER A 40 2.76 3.64 1.43
N VAL A 41 1.73 2.83 1.75
CA VAL A 41 1.57 1.50 1.18
C VAL A 41 1.39 1.58 -0.34
N ALA A 42 0.50 2.45 -0.81
CA ALA A 42 0.25 2.63 -2.24
C ALA A 42 1.54 2.99 -3.00
N TYR A 43 2.36 3.87 -2.43
CA TYR A 43 3.65 4.22 -3.00
C TYR A 43 4.61 3.03 -3.10
N VAL A 44 4.78 2.25 -2.03
CA VAL A 44 5.69 1.09 -2.03
C VAL A 44 5.23 0.06 -3.05
N VAL A 45 3.94 -0.26 -3.09
CA VAL A 45 3.36 -1.21 -4.06
C VAL A 45 3.56 -0.73 -5.49
N CYS A 46 3.22 0.52 -5.79
CA CYS A 46 3.38 1.06 -7.14
C CYS A 46 4.85 1.13 -7.57
N THR A 47 5.74 1.53 -6.66
CA THR A 47 7.19 1.58 -6.91
C THR A 47 7.74 0.19 -7.21
N HIS A 48 7.30 -0.85 -6.48
CA HIS A 48 7.68 -2.25 -6.72
C HIS A 48 7.36 -2.69 -8.16
N PHE A 49 6.19 -2.30 -8.68
CA PHE A 49 5.77 -2.60 -10.06
C PHE A 49 6.28 -1.59 -11.10
N GLY A 50 7.20 -0.69 -10.74
CA GLY A 50 7.81 0.27 -11.66
C GLY A 50 6.89 1.41 -12.13
N LEU A 51 5.84 1.71 -11.36
CA LEU A 51 4.95 2.84 -11.63
C LEU A 51 5.52 4.12 -11.02
N ASP A 52 5.67 5.16 -11.86
CA ASP A 52 6.13 6.47 -11.41
C ASP A 52 5.01 7.20 -10.65
N VAL A 53 5.10 7.20 -9.32
CA VAL A 53 4.11 7.82 -8.43
C VAL A 53 4.81 8.67 -7.37
N GLU A 54 4.48 9.96 -7.32
CA GLU A 54 5.05 10.86 -6.31
C GLU A 54 4.37 10.72 -4.94
N VAL A 55 5.16 10.87 -3.88
CA VAL A 55 4.70 11.05 -2.50
C VAL A 55 5.11 12.42 -1.98
N ARG A 56 4.18 13.09 -1.29
CA ARG A 56 4.45 14.37 -0.64
C ARG A 56 5.16 14.16 0.69
N ALA A 57 6.46 14.47 0.74
CA ALA A 57 7.34 14.34 1.91
C ALA A 57 6.82 15.06 3.18
N SER A 58 6.01 16.11 3.03
CA SER A 58 5.41 16.84 4.16
C SER A 58 4.53 15.99 5.06
N ARG A 59 4.00 14.86 4.57
CA ARG A 59 3.12 13.98 5.34
C ARG A 59 3.86 13.17 6.41
N TYR A 60 5.14 12.84 6.21
CA TYR A 60 5.92 12.05 7.19
C TYR A 60 6.21 12.80 8.49
N ILE A 61 6.34 14.14 8.43
CA ILE A 61 6.56 14.98 9.62
C ILE A 61 5.38 14.86 10.60
N ALA A 62 4.15 14.69 10.08
CA ALA A 62 2.95 14.58 10.89
C ALA A 62 2.86 13.27 11.70
N LEU A 63 3.63 12.24 11.33
CA LEU A 63 3.64 10.95 12.03
C LEU A 63 4.61 10.93 13.22
N TRP A 64 5.64 11.78 13.19
CA TRP A 64 6.70 11.76 14.17
C TRP A 64 6.24 12.28 15.53
N ASP A 65 5.51 13.41 15.58
CA ASP A 65 4.96 14.14 16.75
C ASP A 65 5.64 13.89 18.13
N GLY A 66 6.96 13.66 18.15
CA GLY A 66 7.72 13.21 19.32
C GLY A 66 7.48 11.75 19.79
N ASP A 67 6.55 10.99 19.19
CA ASP A 67 6.25 9.61 19.56
C ASP A 67 6.90 8.58 18.61
N SER A 68 8.15 8.23 18.93
CA SER A 68 8.91 7.20 18.22
C SER A 68 8.26 5.82 18.22
N LYS A 69 7.45 5.47 19.23
CA LYS A 69 6.78 4.17 19.29
C LYS A 69 5.61 4.13 18.33
N ALA A 70 4.80 5.19 18.29
CA ALA A 70 3.73 5.33 17.32
C ALA A 70 4.25 5.32 15.87
N LEU A 71 5.35 6.05 15.62
CA LEU A 71 6.03 6.03 14.31
C LEU A 71 6.47 4.62 13.93
N ARG A 72 7.15 3.90 14.84
CA ARG A 72 7.62 2.54 14.57
C ARG A 72 6.46 1.58 14.28
N ALA A 73 5.39 1.65 15.06
CA ALA A 73 4.21 0.82 14.84
C ALA A 73 3.54 1.11 13.48
N SER A 74 3.50 2.37 13.07
CA SER A 74 3.02 2.78 11.75
C SER A 74 3.89 2.22 10.62
N LEU A 75 5.22 2.34 10.73
CA LEU A 75 6.15 1.77 9.75
C LEU A 75 6.05 0.25 9.63
N GLU A 76 5.84 -0.44 10.76
CA GLU A 76 5.64 -1.89 10.78
C GLU A 76 4.35 -2.28 10.05
N ARG A 77 3.23 -1.59 10.31
CA ARG A 77 1.98 -1.76 9.56
C ARG A 77 2.18 -1.52 8.06
N ILE A 78 2.78 -0.40 7.69
CA ILE A 78 3.05 -0.04 6.28
C ILE A 78 3.84 -1.16 5.59
N SER A 79 4.97 -1.57 6.18
CA SER A 79 5.86 -2.57 5.56
C SER A 79 5.19 -3.94 5.42
N THR A 80 4.43 -4.36 6.43
CA THR A 80 3.73 -5.65 6.43
C THR A 80 2.61 -5.67 5.41
N THR A 81 1.78 -4.62 5.37
CA THR A 81 0.68 -4.53 4.40
C THR A 81 1.18 -4.41 2.98
N ALA A 82 2.19 -3.57 2.72
CA ALA A 82 2.75 -3.44 1.38
C ALA A 82 3.28 -4.79 0.86
N ARG A 83 3.96 -5.56 1.72
CA ARG A 83 4.43 -6.89 1.37
C ARG A 83 3.29 -7.85 1.06
N ALA A 84 2.27 -7.89 1.89
CA ALA A 84 1.10 -8.74 1.66
C ALA A 84 0.42 -8.42 0.32
N LEU A 85 0.22 -7.13 0.00
CA LEU A 85 -0.39 -6.72 -1.26
C LEU A 85 0.47 -7.06 -2.48
N ILE A 86 1.79 -6.90 -2.38
CA ILE A 86 2.73 -7.30 -3.43
C ILE A 86 2.63 -8.81 -3.68
N ASP A 87 2.73 -9.61 -2.61
CA ASP A 87 2.68 -11.07 -2.68
C ASP A 87 1.33 -11.54 -3.28
N ASP A 88 0.21 -10.93 -2.88
CA ASP A 88 -1.12 -11.23 -3.41
C ASP A 88 -1.22 -10.91 -4.91
N ILE A 89 -0.76 -9.73 -5.35
CA ILE A 89 -0.78 -9.32 -6.77
C ILE A 89 0.10 -10.24 -7.61
N GLU A 90 1.30 -10.58 -7.14
CA GLU A 90 2.22 -11.50 -7.83
C GLU A 90 1.64 -12.92 -7.92
N SER A 91 0.94 -13.38 -6.88
CA SER A 91 0.30 -14.71 -6.88
C SER A 91 -0.79 -14.82 -7.96
N VAL A 92 -1.57 -13.75 -8.16
CA VAL A 92 -2.61 -13.68 -9.20
C VAL A 92 -1.98 -13.69 -10.60
N ASP A 93 -0.84 -13.00 -10.78
CA ASP A 93 -0.13 -12.99 -12.06
C ASP A 93 0.48 -14.36 -12.40
N GLY A 94 1.08 -15.03 -11.40
CA GLY A 94 1.60 -16.39 -11.52
C GLY A 94 0.50 -17.41 -11.88
N ALA A 95 -0.69 -17.28 -11.28
CA ALA A 95 -1.84 -18.13 -11.59
C ALA A 95 -2.33 -17.95 -13.03
N LYS A 96 -2.41 -16.69 -13.52
CA LYS A 96 -2.78 -16.40 -14.93
C LYS A 96 -1.77 -16.95 -15.92
N THR A 97 -0.49 -16.92 -15.59
CA THR A 97 0.58 -17.49 -16.43
C THR A 97 0.44 -19.00 -16.58
N LEU A 98 0.04 -19.70 -15.52
CA LEU A 98 -0.17 -21.16 -15.55
C LEU A 98 -1.42 -21.56 -16.34
N GLU A 99 -2.53 -20.84 -16.18
CA GLU A 99 -3.76 -21.09 -16.96
C GLU A 99 -3.55 -20.85 -18.45
N THR A 100 -2.85 -19.76 -18.81
CA THR A 100 -2.55 -19.45 -20.21
C THR A 100 -1.69 -20.54 -20.87
N ARG A 101 -0.72 -21.11 -20.14
CA ARG A 101 0.11 -22.22 -20.64
C ARG A 101 -0.67 -23.53 -20.84
N LYS A 102 -1.72 -23.78 -20.04
CA LYS A 102 -2.61 -24.95 -20.22
C LYS A 102 -3.56 -24.80 -21.41
N ALA A 103 -4.01 -23.59 -21.72
CA ALA A 103 -4.96 -23.35 -22.81
C ALA A 103 -4.35 -23.42 -24.22
N VAL A 104 -3.02 -23.33 -24.33
CA VAL A 104 -2.27 -23.36 -25.60
C VAL A 104 -1.61 -24.74 -25.85
N ALA A 105 -1.73 -25.66 -24.89
CA ALA A 105 -1.28 -27.06 -24.99
C ALA A 105 -2.47 -27.98 -25.27
#